data_AF-A0A421ICF8-F1
#
_entry.id   AF-A0A421ICF8-F1
#
_cell.length_a   1.000
_cell.length_b   1.000
_cell.length_c   1.000
_cell.angle_alpha   90.00
_cell.angle_beta   90.00
_cell.angle_gamma   90.00
#
_symmetry.space_group_name_H-M   'P 1'
#
loop_
_entity.id
_entity.type
_entity.pdbx_description
1 polymer ?
#
loop_
_entity_poly.entity_id
_entity_poly.type
_entity_poly.pdbx_seq_one_letter_code
_entity_poly.pdbx_strand_id
1 'polypeptide(L)'
;MKKVMSIALLVVAVGAVVGMNVNWSGEPDYIQSAEARVGSYLTSDYGRVACNSKQIDDERWELGCTNPSKSKTFQFAVFSADKAPYGVSRPFYLEAINDDAKQSAEQGLMRYLQINTKAG
;
A
#
# COMPACT_ATOMS: atom_id res chain seq x y z
N MET A 1 17.15 15.81 -61.06
CA MET A 1 16.82 16.91 -60.11
C MET A 1 16.70 16.31 -58.72
N LYS A 2 17.58 16.72 -57.80
CA LYS A 2 17.60 16.32 -56.38
C LYS A 2 16.44 17.00 -55.65
N LYS A 3 15.79 16.32 -54.69
CA LYS A 3 15.18 16.89 -53.47
C LYS A 3 14.55 15.74 -52.64
N VAL A 4 15.35 15.18 -51.74
CA VAL A 4 15.30 15.31 -50.27
C VAL A 4 14.39 14.28 -49.61
N MET A 5 15.06 13.28 -49.04
CA MET A 5 14.53 12.31 -48.08
C MET A 5 13.98 13.04 -46.85
N SER A 6 12.75 12.71 -46.46
CA SER A 6 12.24 13.00 -45.12
C SER A 6 12.17 11.67 -44.37
N ILE A 7 13.27 11.33 -43.70
CA ILE A 7 13.31 10.26 -42.71
C ILE A 7 12.68 10.83 -41.44
N ALA A 8 11.45 10.40 -41.16
CA ALA A 8 10.81 10.66 -39.87
C ALA A 8 11.46 9.72 -38.84
N LEU A 9 12.30 10.29 -37.97
CA LEU A 9 12.79 9.63 -36.75
C LEU A 9 11.63 9.47 -35.78
N LEU A 10 10.98 8.29 -35.81
CA LEU A 10 10.10 7.83 -34.74
C LEU A 10 10.98 7.38 -33.58
N VAL A 11 11.08 8.25 -32.57
CA VAL A 11 11.67 7.93 -31.27
C VAL A 11 10.74 6.92 -30.60
N VAL A 12 11.08 5.63 -30.70
CA VAL A 12 10.44 4.58 -29.89
C VAL A 12 10.98 4.75 -28.48
N ALA A 13 10.20 5.43 -27.63
CA ALA A 13 10.45 5.42 -26.20
C ALA A 13 10.34 3.96 -25.72
N VAL A 14 11.46 3.40 -25.30
CA VAL A 14 11.50 2.11 -24.60
C VAL A 14 10.88 2.35 -23.23
N GLY A 15 9.56 2.21 -23.15
CA GLY A 15 8.87 2.05 -21.88
C GLY A 15 9.24 0.69 -21.32
N ALA A 16 10.21 0.65 -20.41
CA ALA A 16 10.44 -0.51 -19.57
C ALA A 16 9.18 -0.72 -18.73
N VAL A 17 8.27 -1.56 -19.20
CA VAL A 17 7.17 -2.10 -18.41
C VAL A 17 7.77 -3.07 -17.40
N VAL A 18 8.26 -2.53 -16.28
CA VAL A 18 8.47 -3.31 -15.07
C VAL A 18 7.11 -3.87 -14.69
N GLY A 19 7.03 -5.21 -14.66
CA GLY A 19 5.79 -5.97 -14.63
C GLY A 19 4.78 -5.48 -13.60
N MET A 20 3.65 -4.99 -14.09
CA MET A 20 2.45 -4.85 -13.28
C MET A 20 1.63 -6.11 -13.51
N ASN A 21 1.71 -7.05 -12.58
CA ASN A 21 0.66 -8.03 -12.37
C ASN A 21 -0.57 -7.23 -11.94
N VAL A 22 -1.35 -6.74 -12.91
CA VAL A 22 -2.65 -6.14 -12.63
C VAL A 22 -3.60 -7.25 -12.21
N ASN A 23 -3.57 -7.57 -10.92
CA ASN A 23 -4.66 -8.29 -10.30
C ASN A 23 -5.86 -7.34 -10.36
N TRP A 24 -6.76 -7.53 -11.33
CA TRP A 24 -8.04 -6.82 -11.37
C TRP A 24 -8.95 -7.44 -10.30
N SER A 25 -8.56 -7.29 -9.04
CA SER A 25 -9.48 -7.41 -7.92
C SER A 25 -10.27 -6.11 -7.90
N GLY A 26 -11.59 -6.15 -7.67
CA GLY A 26 -12.42 -4.93 -7.54
C GLY A 26 -12.09 -4.10 -6.29
N GLU A 27 -10.84 -4.10 -5.83
CA GLU A 27 -10.34 -3.37 -4.68
C GLU A 27 -10.23 -1.88 -5.01
N PRO A 28 -10.82 -1.00 -4.17
CA PRO A 28 -10.67 0.44 -4.32
C PRO A 28 -9.20 0.89 -4.29
N ASP A 29 -8.88 1.97 -5.00
CA ASP A 29 -7.51 2.53 -5.09
C ASP A 29 -6.88 2.83 -3.72
N TYR A 30 -7.69 3.19 -2.72
CA TYR A 30 -7.19 3.46 -1.37
C TYR A 30 -6.70 2.19 -0.66
N ILE A 31 -7.25 1.02 -0.98
CA ILE A 31 -6.83 -0.28 -0.46
C ILE A 31 -5.47 -0.66 -1.03
N GLN A 32 -5.32 -0.58 -2.36
CA GLN A 32 -4.03 -0.83 -3.02
C GLN A 32 -2.94 0.12 -2.51
N SER A 33 -3.31 1.38 -2.28
CA SER A 33 -2.42 2.38 -1.67
C SER A 33 -2.02 2.01 -0.24
N ALA A 34 -2.95 1.47 0.55
CA ALA A 34 -2.68 1.02 1.91
C ALA A 34 -1.74 -0.20 1.91
N GLU A 35 -2.02 -1.22 1.10
CA GLU A 35 -1.17 -2.41 0.96
C GLU A 35 0.26 -2.05 0.58
N ALA A 36 0.44 -1.26 -0.49
CA ALA A 36 1.75 -0.87 -0.98
C ALA A 36 2.53 -0.07 0.07
N ARG A 37 1.85 0.87 0.74
CA ARG A 37 2.52 1.75 1.71
C ARG A 37 2.87 1.02 3.00
N VAL A 38 1.92 0.30 3.60
CA VAL A 38 2.12 -0.48 4.83
C VAL A 38 3.17 -1.55 4.59
N GLY A 39 3.06 -2.30 3.49
CA GLY A 39 4.03 -3.34 3.13
C GLY A 39 5.44 -2.79 2.94
N SER A 40 5.58 -1.65 2.25
CA SER A 40 6.89 -0.99 2.08
C SER A 40 7.49 -0.54 3.42
N TYR A 41 6.68 0.03 4.31
CA TYR A 41 7.17 0.57 5.59
C TYR A 41 7.52 -0.56 6.56
N LEU A 42 6.67 -1.58 6.68
CA LEU A 42 6.99 -2.79 7.44
C LEU A 42 8.26 -3.47 6.91
N THR A 43 8.46 -3.50 5.59
CA THR A 43 9.66 -4.09 4.99
C THR A 43 10.94 -3.36 5.44
N SER A 44 10.88 -2.04 5.64
CA SER A 44 12.02 -1.25 6.11
C SER A 44 12.47 -1.66 7.51
N ASP A 45 11.53 -1.93 8.43
CA ASP A 45 11.84 -2.16 9.84
C ASP A 45 11.91 -3.66 10.20
N TYR A 46 11.10 -4.48 9.54
CA TYR A 46 10.96 -5.90 9.86
C TYR A 46 11.58 -6.81 8.78
N GLY A 47 11.94 -6.29 7.62
CA GLY A 47 12.30 -7.09 6.44
C GLY A 47 11.06 -7.57 5.68
N ARG A 48 11.27 -8.31 4.58
CA ARG A 48 10.22 -8.69 3.62
C ARG A 48 8.95 -9.18 4.32
N VAL A 49 7.83 -8.50 4.03
CA VAL A 49 6.47 -8.93 4.40
C VAL A 49 5.67 -9.31 3.17
N ALA A 50 4.69 -10.20 3.34
CA ALA A 50 3.63 -10.44 2.38
C ALA A 50 2.34 -9.85 2.93
N CYS A 51 1.67 -8.99 2.16
CA CYS A 51 0.43 -8.32 2.55
C CYS A 51 -0.72 -8.73 1.64
N ASN A 52 -1.91 -8.81 2.23
CA ASN A 52 -3.16 -9.04 1.51
C ASN A 52 -4.29 -8.32 2.25
N SER A 53 -5.28 -7.87 1.49
CA SER A 53 -6.49 -7.26 2.03
C SER A 53 -7.71 -8.16 1.83
N LYS A 54 -8.76 -7.88 2.62
CA LYS A 54 -10.08 -8.50 2.49
C LYS A 54 -11.16 -7.51 2.90
N GLN A 55 -12.23 -7.43 2.12
CA GLN A 55 -13.41 -6.67 2.50
C GLN A 55 -14.15 -7.39 3.65
N ILE A 56 -14.43 -6.66 4.73
CA ILE A 56 -15.21 -7.17 5.86
C ILE A 56 -16.67 -6.72 5.74
N ASP A 57 -16.87 -5.46 5.36
CA ASP A 57 -18.19 -4.86 5.14
C ASP A 57 -18.07 -3.70 4.12
N ASP A 58 -19.15 -2.96 3.91
CA ASP A 58 -19.21 -1.89 2.90
C ASP A 58 -18.24 -0.73 3.20
N GLU A 59 -17.83 -0.55 4.46
CA GLU A 59 -16.99 0.58 4.87
C GLU A 59 -15.57 0.17 5.28
N ARG A 60 -15.38 -1.10 5.66
CA ARG A 60 -14.15 -1.59 6.28
C ARG A 60 -13.53 -2.74 5.51
N TRP A 61 -12.23 -2.61 5.32
CA TRP A 61 -11.34 -3.67 4.88
C TRP A 61 -10.38 -4.05 5.99
N GLU A 62 -9.88 -5.28 5.97
CA GLU A 62 -8.78 -5.71 6.81
C GLU A 62 -7.55 -5.96 5.95
N LEU A 63 -6.42 -5.43 6.38
CA LEU A 63 -5.11 -5.64 5.79
C LEU A 63 -4.25 -6.48 6.74
N GLY A 64 -3.92 -7.69 6.29
CA GLY A 64 -3.00 -8.58 6.97
C GLY A 64 -1.63 -8.55 6.30
N CYS A 65 -0.57 -8.36 7.07
CA CYS A 65 0.81 -8.51 6.60
C CYS A 65 1.56 -9.52 7.47
N THR A 66 2.33 -10.42 6.87
CA THR A 66 3.07 -11.46 7.58
C THR A 66 4.56 -11.39 7.31
N ASN A 67 5.36 -11.60 8.35
CA ASN A 67 6.80 -11.82 8.27
C ASN A 67 7.12 -13.20 8.88
N PRO A 68 7.22 -14.27 8.06
CA PRO A 68 7.44 -15.61 8.57
C PRO A 68 8.83 -15.76 9.22
N SER A 69 9.83 -14.99 8.78
CA SER A 69 11.19 -15.06 9.34
C SER A 69 11.28 -14.50 10.76
N LYS A 70 10.39 -13.58 11.13
CA LYS A 70 10.33 -12.97 12.47
C LYS A 70 9.12 -13.44 13.30
N SER A 71 8.33 -14.38 12.78
CA SER A 71 7.07 -14.82 13.39
C SER A 71 6.13 -13.66 13.76
N LYS A 72 6.03 -12.66 12.88
CA LYS A 72 5.19 -11.47 13.07
C LYS A 72 4.00 -11.47 12.13
N THR A 73 2.86 -11.04 12.64
CA THR A 73 1.63 -10.88 11.87
C THR A 73 1.01 -9.54 12.23
N PHE A 74 0.90 -8.63 11.28
CA PHE A 74 0.35 -7.29 11.49
C PHE A 74 -1.06 -7.24 10.90
N GLN A 75 -2.06 -6.88 11.70
CA GLN A 75 -3.44 -6.75 11.26
C GLN A 75 -3.93 -5.32 11.45
N PHE A 76 -4.45 -4.74 10.37
CA PHE A 76 -4.99 -3.38 10.37
C PHE A 76 -6.40 -3.37 9.80
N ALA A 77 -7.28 -2.56 10.37
CA ALA A 77 -8.48 -2.13 9.66
C ALA A 77 -8.10 -0.97 8.74
N VAL A 78 -8.62 -0.99 7.52
CA VAL A 78 -8.40 0.03 6.49
C VAL A 78 -9.73 0.64 6.12
N PHE A 79 -9.78 1.96 6.21
CA PHE A 79 -10.92 2.77 5.78
C PHE A 79 -10.45 3.79 4.74
N SER A 80 -11.40 4.36 4.01
CA SER A 80 -11.14 5.56 3.21
C SER A 80 -10.80 6.75 4.12
N ALA A 81 -10.02 7.70 3.60
CA ALA A 81 -9.57 8.88 4.34
C ALA A 81 -10.69 9.73 4.95
N ASP A 82 -11.87 9.78 4.31
CA ASP A 82 -13.04 10.54 4.80
C ASP A 82 -13.62 9.99 6.11
N LYS A 83 -13.31 8.74 6.45
CA LYS A 83 -13.70 8.12 7.73
C LYS A 83 -12.74 8.42 8.87
N ALA A 84 -11.60 9.05 8.59
CA ALA A 84 -10.62 9.36 9.62
C ALA A 84 -11.17 10.40 10.62
N PRO A 85 -10.99 10.20 11.94
CA PRO A 85 -11.40 11.18 12.94
C PRO A 85 -10.46 12.40 13.02
N TYR A 86 -9.47 12.49 12.12
CA TYR A 86 -8.48 13.55 12.02
C TYR A 86 -8.00 13.68 10.57
N GLY A 87 -7.33 14.80 10.24
CA GLY A 87 -6.79 15.02 8.90
C GLY A 87 -5.67 14.03 8.56
N VAL A 88 -5.88 13.23 7.51
CA VAL A 88 -4.86 12.34 6.92
C VAL A 88 -4.45 12.82 5.54
N SER A 89 -3.17 12.67 5.20
CA SER A 89 -2.61 13.08 3.90
C SER A 89 -2.62 11.97 2.84
N ARG A 90 -3.17 10.81 3.17
CA ARG A 90 -3.25 9.62 2.31
C ARG A 90 -4.71 9.35 1.97
N PRO A 91 -4.99 8.57 0.91
CA PRO A 91 -6.35 8.19 0.58
C PRO A 91 -6.96 7.17 1.57
N PHE A 92 -6.21 6.71 2.58
CA PHE A 92 -6.66 5.71 3.54
C PHE A 92 -6.36 6.13 4.99
N TYR A 93 -7.09 5.50 5.90
CA TYR A 93 -6.94 5.57 7.35
C TYR A 93 -6.78 4.16 7.92
N LEU A 94 -5.92 4.01 8.94
CA LEU A 94 -5.56 2.72 9.52
C LEU A 94 -5.86 2.66 11.02
N GLU A 95 -6.40 1.53 11.44
CA GLU A 95 -6.54 1.17 12.85
C GLU A 95 -5.79 -0.14 13.12
N ALA A 96 -5.03 -0.20 14.21
CA ALA A 96 -4.33 -1.41 14.59
C ALA A 96 -5.30 -2.40 15.28
N ILE A 97 -5.39 -3.62 14.76
CA ILE A 97 -6.27 -4.68 15.29
C ILE A 97 -5.55 -5.52 16.34
N ASN A 98 -4.29 -5.88 16.10
CA ASN A 98 -3.54 -6.78 16.98
C ASN A 98 -2.28 -6.12 17.58
N ASP A 99 -1.66 -6.80 18.55
CA ASP A 99 -0.52 -6.25 19.31
C ASP A 99 0.70 -5.95 18.43
N ASP A 100 0.97 -6.79 17.44
CA ASP A 100 2.05 -6.56 16.47
C ASP A 100 1.80 -5.29 15.65
N ALA A 101 0.56 -5.05 15.19
CA ALA A 101 0.18 -3.81 14.52
C ALA A 101 0.29 -2.61 15.45
N LYS A 102 -0.19 -2.71 16.70
CA LYS A 102 -0.08 -1.66 17.73
C LYS A 102 1.39 -1.30 18.00
N GLN A 103 2.24 -2.30 18.15
CA GLN A 103 3.68 -2.11 18.36
C GLN A 103 4.32 -1.46 17.13
N SER A 104 3.96 -1.92 15.91
CA SER A 104 4.53 -1.39 14.67
C SER A 104 4.22 0.08 14.46
N ALA A 105 3.07 0.58 14.93
CA ALA A 105 2.67 1.98 14.77
C ALA A 105 3.69 2.97 15.35
N GLU A 106 4.48 2.55 16.33
CA GLU A 106 5.52 3.37 16.98
C GLU A 106 6.93 3.13 16.42
N GLN A 107 7.08 2.34 15.36
CA GLN A 107 8.38 1.96 14.80
C GLN A 107 8.64 2.63 13.46
N GLY A 108 9.89 3.07 13.27
CA GLY A 108 10.44 3.52 11.99
C GLY A 108 9.49 4.33 11.12
N LEU A 109 9.25 3.86 9.89
CA LEU A 109 8.42 4.58 8.92
C LEU A 109 6.92 4.46 9.23
N MET A 110 6.51 3.43 9.96
CA MET A 110 5.11 3.21 10.32
C MET A 110 4.53 4.35 11.17
N ARG A 111 5.37 5.05 11.96
CA ARG A 111 4.99 6.26 12.70
C ARG A 111 4.38 7.35 11.83
N TYR A 112 4.82 7.43 10.58
CA TYR A 112 4.27 8.43 9.67
C TYR A 112 2.85 8.09 9.27
N LEU A 113 2.42 6.83 9.30
CA LEU A 113 1.09 6.41 8.87
C LEU A 113 -0.03 6.86 9.80
N GLN A 114 0.30 7.40 10.98
CA GLN A 114 -0.69 7.85 11.97
C GLN A 114 -1.69 6.73 12.27
N ILE A 115 -1.22 5.53 12.58
CA ILE A 115 -2.12 4.40 12.82
C ILE A 115 -2.84 4.62 14.16
N ASN A 116 -4.17 4.50 14.18
CA ASN A 116 -4.92 4.56 15.42
C ASN A 116 -4.74 3.26 16.22
N THR A 117 -4.06 3.32 17.35
CA THR A 117 -3.79 2.17 18.22
C THR A 117 -4.80 1.99 19.35
N LYS A 118 -5.79 2.89 19.46
CA LYS A 118 -6.83 2.89 20.51
C LYS A 118 -8.13 2.20 20.08
N ALA A 119 -8.25 1.82 18.80
CA ALA A 119 -9.50 1.38 18.20
C ALA A 119 -9.77 -0.15 18.28
N GLY A 120 -9.08 -0.89 19.16
CA GLY A 120 -9.27 -2.32 19.34
C GLY A 120 -8.91 -2.81 20.73
#